data_AF-L7K0L6-F1
#
_entry.id   AF-L7K0L6-F1
#
_cell.length_a   1.000
_cell.length_b   1.000
_cell.length_c   1.000
_cell.angle_alpha   90.00
_cell.angle_beta   90.00
_cell.angle_gamma   90.00
#
_symmetry.space_group_name_H-M   'P 1'
#
loop_
_entity.id
_entity.type
_entity.pdbx_description
1 polymer ?
#
loop_
_entity_poly.entity_id
_entity_poly.type
_entity_poly.pdbx_seq_one_letter_code
_entity_poly.pdbx_strand_id
1 'polypeptide(L)'
;MILFLLLVSTESNLRQNLDLFFSYVDNGQLRTARQVISNLFDNDSSNALVRKKYASFLMELGDYDKVLAVFKDDEKLVGEAVKMKTMLKNLKENVHKIYLKSPFSKPVMVELIKQKMLTNMSECYTLLSKAEMLFKDDDKIIYLRALYHAFRSENQLAHQSLLRSGSNRAGIFKNMCDMYKKLSSGSFRYAETKGLVDKLRTLQVNDKHPSIFYMLLINSLVFLVKNGAEENRKVTEYAELLCKLEKKDDSYVLLIKALLAEGKVKESCEQIGKIKNASLRERTERTIEVMKKKKIEERKRAEEQRKSENKRKTNEEERKRRVEEQRRQEKERKEKQRASQHQRYAGTNTDSKGYYKLLGVEPTATPKDIKARYNKLVLKYDVDRQKVKPTEQEKERLTQKLAMINQARDVLLNPKKRKLYDSGMLDQQGYGGGHAAANNEQVKQMLEAFFGRGGGQSFFFDLGGNQGGYRRSQTFYFV
;
A
#
# COMPACT_ATOMS: atom_id res chain seq x y z
N MET A 1 48.41 69.87 -58.78
CA MET A 1 49.04 68.56 -58.53
C MET A 1 49.16 68.22 -57.04
N ILE A 2 49.65 69.11 -56.18
CA ILE A 2 49.84 68.83 -54.73
C ILE A 2 48.52 68.55 -53.98
N LEU A 3 47.44 69.29 -54.30
CA LEU A 3 46.10 69.04 -53.73
C LEU A 3 45.51 67.68 -54.15
N PHE A 4 45.80 67.24 -55.39
CA PHE A 4 45.35 65.96 -55.93
C PHE A 4 46.14 64.78 -55.32
N LEU A 5 47.44 64.95 -55.07
CA LEU A 5 48.27 63.96 -54.37
C LEU A 5 47.92 63.81 -52.88
N LEU A 6 47.51 64.90 -52.20
CA LEU A 6 46.98 64.85 -50.83
C LEU A 6 45.59 64.19 -50.77
N LEU A 7 44.70 64.47 -51.72
CA LEU A 7 43.42 63.78 -51.85
C LEU A 7 43.59 62.28 -52.11
N VAL A 8 44.49 61.89 -53.01
CA VAL A 8 44.76 60.48 -53.31
C VAL A 8 45.40 59.76 -52.13
N SER A 9 46.27 60.42 -51.34
CA SER A 9 46.87 59.79 -50.14
C SER A 9 45.86 59.64 -49.00
N THR A 10 44.96 60.60 -48.82
CA THR A 10 43.87 60.53 -47.82
C THR A 10 42.78 59.52 -48.20
N GLU A 11 42.39 59.44 -49.48
CA GLU A 11 41.43 58.43 -49.97
C GLU A 11 41.99 57.00 -49.93
N SER A 12 43.28 56.83 -50.28
CA SER A 12 43.98 55.54 -50.15
C SER A 12 44.01 55.07 -48.69
N ASN A 13 44.27 55.99 -47.76
CA ASN A 13 44.29 55.71 -46.32
C ASN A 13 42.88 55.40 -45.78
N LEU A 14 41.84 56.12 -46.22
CA LEU A 14 40.45 55.83 -45.86
C LEU A 14 40.02 54.43 -46.31
N ARG A 15 40.31 54.08 -47.57
CA ARG A 15 39.98 52.77 -48.13
C ARG A 15 40.67 51.64 -47.37
N GLN A 16 41.98 51.78 -47.09
CA GLN A 16 42.73 50.80 -46.30
C GLN A 16 42.15 50.59 -44.89
N ASN A 17 41.77 51.67 -44.20
CA ASN A 17 41.17 51.55 -42.87
C ASN A 17 39.75 50.95 -42.91
N LEU A 18 38.97 51.22 -43.94
CA LEU A 18 37.66 50.58 -44.14
C LEU A 18 37.81 49.09 -44.46
N ASP A 19 38.77 48.71 -45.30
CA ASP A 19 39.09 47.30 -45.58
C ASP A 19 39.54 46.57 -44.31
N LEU A 20 40.36 47.23 -43.48
CA LEU A 20 40.77 46.73 -42.17
C LEU A 20 39.57 46.56 -41.22
N PHE A 21 38.66 47.55 -41.19
CA PHE A 21 37.41 47.45 -40.44
C PHE A 21 36.59 46.22 -40.86
N PHE A 22 36.37 46.02 -42.16
CA PHE A 22 35.61 44.85 -42.65
C PHE A 22 36.30 43.54 -42.30
N SER A 23 37.63 43.47 -42.48
CA SER A 23 38.42 42.31 -42.05
C SER A 23 38.23 42.01 -40.56
N TYR A 24 38.21 43.02 -39.69
CA TYR A 24 37.94 42.81 -38.27
C TYR A 24 36.51 42.36 -37.98
N VAL A 25 35.51 42.89 -38.70
CA VAL A 25 34.12 42.42 -38.59
C VAL A 25 33.99 40.95 -39.00
N ASP A 26 34.57 40.58 -40.15
CA ASP A 26 34.52 39.22 -40.69
C ASP A 26 35.22 38.20 -39.78
N ASN A 27 36.31 38.62 -39.15
CA ASN A 27 37.04 37.81 -38.16
C ASN A 27 36.41 37.84 -36.75
N GLY A 28 35.25 38.49 -36.57
CA GLY A 28 34.54 38.60 -35.30
C GLY A 28 35.22 39.46 -34.24
N GLN A 29 36.22 40.26 -34.61
CA GLN A 29 36.97 41.16 -33.74
C GLN A 29 36.21 42.48 -33.54
N LEU A 30 34.98 42.39 -33.03
CA LEU A 30 34.04 43.52 -32.95
C LEU A 30 34.57 44.71 -32.14
N ARG A 31 35.38 44.46 -31.09
CA ARG A 31 35.99 45.55 -30.29
C ARG A 31 36.99 46.35 -31.11
N THR A 32 37.88 45.68 -31.84
CA THR A 32 38.87 46.30 -32.71
C THR A 32 38.19 46.99 -33.89
N ALA A 33 37.23 46.33 -34.53
CA ALA A 33 36.41 46.92 -35.58
C ALA A 33 35.75 48.23 -35.11
N ARG A 34 35.18 48.22 -33.89
CA ARG A 34 34.57 49.41 -33.27
C ARG A 34 35.57 50.55 -33.06
N GLN A 35 36.79 50.25 -32.63
CA GLN A 35 37.84 51.25 -32.46
C GLN A 35 38.22 51.87 -33.81
N VAL A 36 38.47 51.05 -34.83
CA VAL A 36 38.84 51.53 -36.18
C VAL A 36 37.77 52.46 -36.75
N ILE A 37 36.51 52.03 -36.77
CA ILE A 37 35.42 52.83 -37.36
C ILE A 37 35.07 54.07 -36.53
N SER A 38 35.22 54.02 -35.19
CA SER A 38 35.05 55.21 -34.34
C SER A 38 36.14 56.23 -34.63
N ASN A 39 37.41 55.81 -34.70
CA ASN A 39 38.52 56.71 -35.01
C ASN A 39 38.36 57.35 -36.39
N LEU A 40 37.92 56.58 -37.39
CA LEU A 40 37.61 57.13 -38.72
C LEU A 40 36.50 58.19 -38.65
N PHE A 41 35.44 57.93 -37.88
CA PHE A 41 34.35 58.88 -37.71
C PHE A 41 34.76 60.13 -36.93
N ASP A 42 35.58 59.98 -35.89
CA ASP A 42 36.06 61.09 -35.07
C ASP A 42 37.02 62.00 -35.88
N ASN A 43 37.79 61.42 -36.81
CA ASN A 43 38.68 62.15 -37.72
C ASN A 43 37.93 62.88 -38.86
N ASP A 44 36.87 62.28 -39.41
CA ASP A 44 36.05 62.89 -40.48
C ASP A 44 34.58 62.48 -40.37
N SER A 45 33.86 63.15 -39.47
CA SER A 45 32.44 62.91 -39.22
C SER A 45 31.53 63.42 -40.34
N SER A 46 32.05 64.29 -41.21
CA SER A 46 31.35 64.87 -42.35
C SER A 46 31.28 63.91 -43.55
N ASN A 47 32.20 62.95 -43.61
CA ASN A 47 32.25 61.96 -44.68
C ASN A 47 31.03 61.05 -44.67
N ALA A 48 30.19 61.16 -45.69
CA ALA A 48 28.93 60.42 -45.81
C ALA A 48 29.12 58.89 -45.75
N LEU A 49 30.21 58.35 -46.31
CA LEU A 49 30.49 56.91 -46.29
C LEU A 49 30.85 56.43 -44.90
N VAL A 50 31.80 57.08 -44.23
CA VAL A 50 32.24 56.75 -42.86
C VAL A 50 31.07 56.87 -41.90
N ARG A 51 30.33 57.98 -42.00
CA ARG A 51 29.13 58.26 -41.21
C ARG A 51 28.09 57.14 -41.35
N LYS A 52 27.75 56.76 -42.58
CA LYS A 52 26.80 55.67 -42.87
C LYS A 52 27.29 54.32 -42.34
N LYS A 53 28.57 54.00 -42.53
CA LYS A 53 29.16 52.72 -42.07
C LYS A 53 29.20 52.63 -40.55
N TYR A 54 29.57 53.72 -39.88
CA TYR A 54 29.57 53.79 -38.43
C TYR A 54 28.16 53.63 -37.84
N ALA A 55 27.18 54.37 -38.38
CA ALA A 55 25.77 54.22 -38.00
C ALA A 55 25.27 52.77 -38.16
N SER A 56 25.50 52.17 -39.33
CA SER A 56 25.11 50.78 -39.61
C SER A 56 25.73 49.82 -38.60
N PHE A 57 27.02 49.99 -38.31
CA PHE A 57 27.71 49.11 -37.37
C PHE A 57 27.21 49.27 -35.94
N LEU A 58 26.91 50.49 -35.47
CA LEU A 58 26.29 50.71 -34.16
C LEU A 58 24.90 50.07 -34.08
N MET A 59 24.10 50.15 -35.15
CA MET A 59 22.81 49.45 -35.24
C MET A 59 22.99 47.92 -35.18
N GLU A 60 23.99 47.37 -35.87
CA GLU A 60 24.30 45.93 -35.86
C GLU A 60 24.75 45.42 -34.49
N LEU A 61 25.53 46.24 -33.76
CA LEU A 61 25.92 45.99 -32.36
C LEU A 61 24.74 46.12 -31.38
N GLY A 62 23.67 46.80 -31.79
CA GLY A 62 22.53 47.14 -30.92
C GLY A 62 22.82 48.31 -29.97
N ASP A 63 23.79 49.16 -30.29
CA ASP A 63 24.17 50.34 -29.51
C ASP A 63 23.29 51.54 -29.86
N TYR A 64 21.97 51.37 -29.68
CA TYR A 64 20.98 52.36 -30.09
C TYR A 64 21.14 53.70 -29.35
N ASP A 65 21.60 53.67 -28.11
CA ASP A 65 21.84 54.90 -27.34
C ASP A 65 22.92 55.77 -27.97
N LYS A 66 24.00 55.16 -28.46
CA LYS A 66 25.05 55.89 -29.17
C LYS A 66 24.56 56.42 -30.52
N VAL A 67 23.73 55.66 -31.24
CA VAL A 67 23.09 56.13 -32.49
C VAL A 67 22.25 57.38 -32.22
N LEU A 68 21.39 57.35 -31.20
CA LEU A 68 20.53 58.47 -30.81
C LEU A 68 21.33 59.70 -30.32
N ALA A 69 22.50 59.47 -29.73
CA ALA A 69 23.37 60.54 -29.25
C ALA A 69 24.15 61.23 -30.38
N VAL A 70 24.65 60.47 -31.36
CA VAL A 70 25.59 60.94 -32.38
C VAL A 70 24.89 61.42 -33.66
N PHE A 71 23.78 60.79 -34.06
CA PHE A 71 23.13 61.01 -35.36
C PHE A 71 21.78 61.73 -35.24
N LYS A 72 21.68 62.73 -34.37
CA LYS A 72 20.43 63.43 -34.04
C LYS A 72 19.75 64.10 -35.25
N ASP A 73 20.53 64.46 -36.25
CA ASP A 73 20.12 65.12 -37.50
C ASP A 73 19.60 64.14 -38.57
N ASP A 74 19.78 62.82 -38.40
CA ASP A 74 19.22 61.81 -39.31
C ASP A 74 17.91 61.24 -38.73
N GLU A 75 16.79 61.90 -39.05
CA GLU A 75 15.45 61.53 -38.53
C GLU A 75 15.08 60.06 -38.82
N LYS A 76 15.49 59.54 -39.98
CA LYS A 76 15.17 58.16 -40.39
C LYS A 76 15.93 57.16 -39.52
N LEU A 77 17.23 57.38 -39.33
CA LEU A 77 18.06 56.53 -38.49
C LEU A 77 17.64 56.60 -37.02
N VAL A 78 17.34 57.80 -36.51
CA VAL A 78 16.81 58.01 -35.15
C VAL A 78 15.50 57.26 -34.96
N GLY A 79 14.56 57.38 -35.90
CA GLY A 79 13.29 56.65 -35.87
C GLY A 79 13.48 55.13 -35.83
N GLU A 80 14.40 54.59 -36.63
CA GLU A 80 14.75 53.16 -36.60
C GLU A 80 15.36 52.77 -35.25
N ALA A 81 16.31 53.54 -34.71
CA ALA A 81 16.94 53.27 -33.42
C ALA A 81 15.93 53.30 -32.26
N VAL A 82 15.01 54.25 -32.23
CA VAL A 82 13.92 54.32 -31.22
C VAL A 82 13.02 53.10 -31.31
N LYS A 83 12.64 52.69 -32.52
CA LYS A 83 11.83 51.48 -32.75
C LYS A 83 12.54 50.24 -32.23
N MET A 84 13.81 50.07 -32.56
CA MET A 84 14.60 48.92 -32.11
C MET A 84 14.78 48.90 -30.59
N LYS A 85 15.08 50.05 -29.97
CA LYS A 85 15.17 50.20 -28.52
C LYS A 85 13.84 49.89 -27.81
N THR A 86 12.71 50.25 -28.43
CA THR A 86 11.38 49.91 -27.92
C THR A 86 11.13 48.40 -27.97
N MET A 87 11.46 47.75 -29.09
CA MET A 87 11.35 46.30 -29.21
C MET A 87 12.25 45.55 -28.22
N LEU A 88 13.42 46.12 -27.89
CA LEU A 88 14.36 45.54 -26.92
C LEU A 88 13.77 45.42 -25.51
N LYS A 89 12.82 46.29 -25.12
CA LYS A 89 12.10 46.18 -23.84
C LYS A 89 11.33 44.86 -23.73
N ASN A 90 10.80 44.38 -24.85
CA ASN A 90 10.12 43.09 -24.98
C ASN A 90 10.96 42.12 -25.83
N LEU A 91 12.24 41.94 -25.46
CA LEU A 91 13.22 41.20 -26.25
C LEU A 91 12.74 39.80 -26.64
N LYS A 92 12.14 39.03 -25.71
CA LYS A 92 11.74 37.63 -25.97
C LYS A 92 10.78 37.49 -27.16
N GLU A 93 9.80 38.39 -27.25
CA GLU A 93 8.78 38.38 -28.31
C GLU A 93 9.33 38.90 -29.63
N ASN A 94 10.33 39.78 -29.57
CA ASN A 94 10.85 40.51 -30.71
C ASN A 94 12.23 40.01 -31.20
N VAL A 95 12.81 39.00 -30.55
CA VAL A 95 14.22 38.61 -30.73
C VAL A 95 14.57 38.33 -32.20
N HIS A 96 13.69 37.66 -32.95
CA HIS A 96 13.92 37.35 -34.36
C HIS A 96 14.00 38.60 -35.21
N LYS A 97 13.06 39.53 -35.03
CA LYS A 97 13.04 40.81 -35.76
C LYS A 97 14.24 41.66 -35.39
N ILE A 98 14.63 41.66 -34.11
CA ILE A 98 15.78 42.41 -33.63
C ILE A 98 17.07 41.83 -34.21
N TYR A 99 17.23 40.51 -34.22
CA TYR A 99 18.43 39.84 -34.70
C TYR A 99 18.72 40.12 -36.19
N LEU A 100 17.69 40.27 -37.02
CA LEU A 100 17.87 40.64 -38.44
C LEU A 100 18.54 42.00 -38.63
N LYS A 101 18.43 42.90 -37.65
CA LYS A 101 18.99 44.25 -37.69
C LYS A 101 20.20 44.43 -36.78
N SER A 102 20.28 43.64 -35.72
CA SER A 102 21.31 43.72 -34.70
C SER A 102 21.94 42.35 -34.45
N PRO A 103 22.56 41.72 -35.47
CA PRO A 103 23.08 40.37 -35.40
C PRO A 103 24.30 40.23 -34.47
N PHE A 104 24.92 41.34 -34.07
CA PHE A 104 26.09 41.38 -33.19
C PHE A 104 25.73 41.79 -31.75
N SER A 105 24.45 42.03 -31.46
CA SER A 105 23.98 42.34 -30.11
C SER A 105 24.00 41.09 -29.22
N LYS A 106 24.85 41.11 -28.19
CA LYS A 106 25.00 39.99 -27.24
C LYS A 106 23.68 39.60 -26.56
N PRO A 107 22.88 40.53 -25.99
CA PRO A 107 21.60 40.16 -25.36
C PRO A 107 20.64 39.46 -26.33
N VAL A 108 20.61 39.92 -27.59
CA VAL A 108 19.75 39.37 -28.64
C VAL A 108 20.19 37.96 -29.03
N MET A 109 21.49 37.75 -29.26
CA MET A 109 22.04 36.41 -29.54
C MET A 109 21.80 35.44 -28.39
N VAL A 110 22.06 35.85 -27.14
CA VAL A 110 21.84 35.01 -25.97
C VAL A 110 20.37 34.57 -25.87
N GLU A 111 19.42 35.47 -26.10
CA GLU A 111 18.00 35.13 -26.07
C GLU A 111 17.61 34.22 -27.24
N LEU A 112 18.09 34.51 -28.45
CA LEU A 112 17.80 33.72 -29.64
C LEU A 112 18.31 32.28 -29.50
N ILE A 113 19.54 32.11 -28.99
CA ILE A 113 20.13 30.80 -28.72
C ILE A 113 19.26 30.01 -27.73
N LYS A 114 18.82 30.64 -26.63
CA LYS A 114 17.93 29.98 -25.64
C LYS A 114 16.61 29.51 -26.25
N GLN A 115 16.01 30.29 -27.14
CA GLN A 115 14.78 29.89 -27.83
C GLN A 115 15.05 28.74 -28.80
N LYS A 116 16.14 28.81 -29.57
CA LYS A 116 16.52 27.77 -30.53
C LYS A 116 16.93 26.45 -29.88
N MET A 117 17.47 26.46 -28.66
CA MET A 117 17.71 25.23 -27.88
C MET A 117 16.43 24.40 -27.69
N LEU A 118 15.26 25.05 -27.61
CA LEU A 118 13.99 24.36 -27.39
C LEU A 118 13.30 23.93 -28.69
N THR A 119 13.63 24.56 -29.83
CA THR A 119 12.89 24.38 -31.09
C THR A 119 13.73 23.78 -32.21
N ASN A 120 15.01 24.16 -32.34
CA ASN A 120 15.89 23.73 -33.42
C ASN A 120 17.37 23.72 -32.96
N MET A 121 17.86 22.53 -32.62
CA MET A 121 19.24 22.33 -32.14
C MET A 121 20.31 22.58 -33.22
N SER A 122 19.99 22.38 -34.51
CA SER A 122 20.95 22.62 -35.59
C SER A 122 21.21 24.12 -35.76
N GLU A 123 20.15 24.92 -35.84
CA GLU A 123 20.29 26.39 -35.85
C GLU A 123 20.93 26.92 -34.57
N CYS A 124 20.59 26.32 -33.42
CA CYS A 124 21.22 26.66 -32.14
C CYS A 124 22.74 26.48 -32.19
N TYR A 125 23.23 25.38 -32.76
CA TYR A 125 24.67 25.13 -32.89
C TYR A 125 25.36 26.22 -33.70
N THR A 126 24.80 26.57 -34.88
CA THR A 126 25.36 27.61 -35.75
C THR A 126 25.40 28.97 -35.05
N LEU A 127 24.32 29.37 -34.39
CA LEU A 127 24.25 30.62 -33.65
C LEU A 127 25.22 30.65 -32.48
N LEU A 128 25.37 29.54 -31.77
CA LEU A 128 26.27 29.44 -30.62
C LEU A 128 27.74 29.51 -31.04
N SER A 129 28.13 28.82 -32.12
CA SER A 129 29.48 28.91 -32.68
C SER A 129 29.81 30.33 -33.16
N LYS A 130 28.83 31.03 -33.77
CA LYS A 130 28.97 32.45 -34.09
C LYS A 130 29.15 33.30 -32.82
N ALA A 131 28.35 33.07 -31.79
CA ALA A 131 28.47 33.83 -30.53
C ALA A 131 29.83 33.62 -29.84
N GLU A 132 30.39 32.42 -29.87
CA GLU A 132 31.73 32.14 -29.32
C GLU A 132 32.85 32.85 -30.08
N MET A 133 32.71 32.94 -31.42
CA MET A 133 33.65 33.70 -32.24
C MET A 133 33.63 35.19 -31.88
N LEU A 134 32.44 35.76 -31.66
CA LEU A 134 32.22 37.18 -31.39
C LEU A 134 32.54 37.58 -29.93
N PHE A 135 32.29 36.68 -28.98
CA PHE A 135 32.46 36.92 -27.53
C PHE A 135 33.36 35.86 -26.92
N LYS A 136 34.62 35.86 -27.33
CA LYS A 136 35.64 34.95 -26.79
C LYS A 136 35.74 35.07 -25.27
N ASP A 137 35.86 33.92 -24.62
CA ASP A 137 36.02 33.76 -23.17
C ASP A 137 34.89 34.40 -22.33
N ASP A 138 33.70 34.56 -22.92
CA ASP A 138 32.56 35.10 -22.21
C ASP A 138 31.80 34.02 -21.42
N ASP A 139 31.77 34.15 -20.09
CA ASP A 139 31.14 33.18 -19.19
C ASP A 139 29.70 32.82 -19.57
N LYS A 140 28.92 33.80 -20.05
CA LYS A 140 27.52 33.55 -20.44
C LYS A 140 27.43 32.69 -21.69
N ILE A 141 28.33 32.90 -22.65
CA ILE A 141 28.36 32.10 -23.89
C ILE A 141 28.90 30.69 -23.60
N ILE A 142 29.94 30.58 -22.76
CA ILE A 142 30.44 29.28 -22.29
C ILE A 142 29.34 28.51 -21.55
N TYR A 143 28.55 29.20 -20.71
CA TYR A 143 27.39 28.58 -20.05
C TYR A 143 26.30 28.15 -21.04
N LEU A 144 26.03 28.92 -22.10
CA LEU A 144 25.12 28.47 -23.17
C LEU A 144 25.65 27.22 -23.88
N ARG A 145 26.96 27.08 -24.08
CA ARG A 145 27.57 25.83 -24.58
C ARG A 145 27.38 24.68 -23.62
N ALA A 146 27.51 24.92 -22.31
CA ALA A 146 27.20 23.91 -21.31
C ALA A 146 25.72 23.46 -21.38
N LEU A 147 24.79 24.41 -21.52
CA LEU A 147 23.36 24.13 -21.73
C LEU A 147 23.14 23.30 -23.00
N TYR A 148 23.76 23.67 -24.12
CA TYR A 148 23.65 22.95 -25.38
C TYR A 148 24.04 21.47 -25.22
N HIS A 149 25.19 21.20 -24.59
CA HIS A 149 25.63 19.83 -24.31
C HIS A 149 24.67 19.08 -23.38
N ALA A 150 24.16 19.72 -22.34
CA ALA A 150 23.19 19.09 -21.44
C ALA A 150 21.87 18.76 -22.17
N PHE A 151 21.42 19.62 -23.07
CA PHE A 151 20.24 19.36 -23.90
C PHE A 151 20.42 18.18 -24.86
N ARG A 152 21.66 17.89 -25.27
CA ARG A 152 22.03 16.70 -26.04
C ARG A 152 22.33 15.47 -25.18
N SER A 153 22.16 15.57 -23.85
CA SER A 153 22.57 14.55 -22.89
C SER A 153 24.08 14.23 -22.90
N GLU A 154 24.91 15.15 -23.40
CA GLU A 154 26.37 15.08 -23.40
C GLU A 154 26.93 15.56 -22.04
N ASN A 155 26.54 14.87 -20.98
CA ASN A 155 26.69 15.35 -19.59
C ASN A 155 28.15 15.67 -19.19
N GLN A 156 29.13 14.93 -19.72
CA GLN A 156 30.55 15.18 -19.45
C GLN A 156 31.02 16.51 -20.04
N LEU A 157 30.66 16.78 -21.30
CA LEU A 157 31.01 18.03 -21.99
C LEU A 157 30.28 19.22 -21.36
N ALA A 158 29.02 19.03 -20.95
CA ALA A 158 28.26 20.02 -20.21
C ALA A 158 28.96 20.39 -18.90
N HIS A 159 29.38 19.40 -18.12
CA HIS A 159 30.10 19.63 -16.86
C HIS A 159 31.44 20.34 -17.06
N GLN A 160 32.25 19.94 -18.05
CA GLN A 160 33.50 20.62 -18.38
C GLN A 160 33.27 22.09 -18.75
N SER A 161 32.23 22.37 -19.54
CA SER A 161 31.86 23.72 -19.92
C SER A 161 31.38 24.55 -18.72
N LEU A 162 30.63 23.95 -17.78
CA LEU A 162 30.22 24.61 -16.54
C LEU A 162 31.42 25.03 -15.69
N LEU A 163 32.42 24.16 -15.55
CA LEU A 163 33.66 24.49 -14.84
C LEU A 163 34.38 25.67 -15.50
N ARG A 164 34.50 25.65 -16.83
CA ARG A 164 35.11 26.76 -17.58
C ARG A 164 34.38 28.08 -17.43
N SER A 165 33.05 28.06 -17.33
CA SER A 165 32.25 29.28 -17.10
C SER A 165 32.28 29.82 -15.66
N GLY A 166 33.01 29.16 -14.74
CA GLY A 166 33.00 29.51 -13.31
C GLY A 166 31.64 29.29 -12.64
N SER A 167 30.78 28.42 -13.19
CA SER A 167 29.43 28.24 -12.66
C SER A 167 29.44 27.45 -11.36
N ASN A 168 28.84 28.02 -10.31
CA ASN A 168 28.58 27.35 -9.03
C ASN A 168 27.70 26.09 -9.14
N ARG A 169 27.12 25.84 -10.32
CA ARG A 169 26.24 24.69 -10.59
C ARG A 169 26.99 23.45 -11.05
N ALA A 170 28.28 23.54 -11.41
CA ALA A 170 29.04 22.43 -11.96
C ALA A 170 29.00 21.18 -11.05
N GLY A 171 29.28 21.35 -9.75
CA GLY A 171 29.26 20.26 -8.78
C GLY A 171 27.86 19.65 -8.60
N ILE A 172 26.82 20.49 -8.48
CA ILE A 172 25.44 20.01 -8.35
C ILE A 172 25.00 19.24 -9.59
N PHE A 173 25.32 19.76 -10.79
CA PHE A 173 25.01 19.11 -12.05
C PHE A 173 25.66 17.74 -12.17
N LYS A 174 26.97 17.66 -11.89
CA LYS A 174 27.71 16.39 -11.89
C LYS A 174 27.08 15.38 -10.93
N ASN A 175 26.81 15.78 -9.69
CA ASN A 175 26.20 14.91 -8.69
C ASN A 175 24.83 14.36 -9.14
N MET A 176 24.00 15.20 -9.76
CA MET A 176 22.70 14.76 -10.28
C MET A 176 22.86 13.78 -11.46
N CYS A 177 23.79 14.03 -12.37
CA CYS A 177 24.10 13.11 -13.48
C CYS A 177 24.61 11.76 -12.96
N ASP A 178 25.49 11.76 -11.97
CA ASP A 178 26.06 10.53 -11.38
C ASP A 178 24.98 9.72 -10.66
N MET A 179 24.09 10.38 -9.90
CA MET A 179 22.93 9.74 -9.29
C MET A 179 22.00 9.12 -10.33
N TYR A 180 21.65 9.88 -11.39
CA TYR A 180 20.83 9.36 -12.48
C TYR A 180 21.47 8.14 -13.13
N LYS A 181 22.75 8.22 -13.48
CA LYS A 181 23.50 7.12 -14.11
C LYS A 181 23.43 5.86 -13.24
N LYS A 182 23.75 5.98 -11.95
CA LYS A 182 23.69 4.87 -10.98
C LYS A 182 22.30 4.22 -10.89
N LEU A 183 21.23 5.04 -10.87
CA LEU A 183 19.86 4.56 -10.78
C LEU A 183 19.37 3.93 -12.08
N SER A 184 19.77 4.49 -13.22
CA SER A 184 19.36 4.01 -14.54
C SER A 184 20.04 2.70 -14.97
N SER A 185 21.24 2.40 -14.42
CA SER A 185 21.98 1.18 -14.73
C SER A 185 21.69 0.00 -13.80
N GLY A 186 20.99 0.23 -12.69
CA GLY A 186 20.69 -0.81 -11.69
C GLY A 186 19.26 -1.34 -11.78
N SER A 187 18.89 -2.18 -10.81
CA SER A 187 17.48 -2.49 -10.58
C SER A 187 16.69 -1.23 -10.26
N PHE A 188 15.43 -1.17 -10.69
CA PHE A 188 14.58 -0.01 -10.44
C PHE A 188 14.32 0.16 -8.94
N ARG A 189 14.52 1.39 -8.43
CA ARG A 189 14.33 1.74 -7.02
C ARG A 189 13.41 2.95 -6.91
N TYR A 190 12.11 2.69 -6.84
CA TYR A 190 11.07 3.71 -6.87
C TYR A 190 11.35 4.91 -5.94
N ALA A 191 11.69 4.67 -4.67
CA ALA A 191 11.90 5.76 -3.69
C ALA A 191 13.12 6.63 -4.02
N GLU A 192 14.24 6.02 -4.44
CA GLU A 192 15.46 6.74 -4.79
C GLU A 192 15.28 7.54 -6.10
N THR A 193 14.67 6.92 -7.11
CA THR A 193 14.37 7.59 -8.38
C THR A 193 13.40 8.75 -8.20
N LYS A 194 12.35 8.56 -7.39
CA LYS A 194 11.42 9.62 -7.00
C LYS A 194 12.16 10.78 -6.33
N GLY A 195 13.02 10.49 -5.36
CA GLY A 195 13.81 11.50 -4.67
C GLY A 195 14.75 12.29 -5.59
N LEU A 196 15.32 11.65 -6.61
CA LEU A 196 16.10 12.33 -7.65
C LEU A 196 15.22 13.29 -8.47
N VAL A 197 14.07 12.83 -8.94
CA VAL A 197 13.12 13.64 -9.74
C VAL A 197 12.65 14.87 -8.95
N ASP A 198 12.29 14.70 -7.67
CA ASP A 198 11.82 15.80 -6.82
C ASP A 198 12.91 16.86 -6.59
N LYS A 199 14.18 16.42 -6.41
CA LYS A 199 15.34 17.32 -6.33
C LYS A 199 15.57 18.07 -7.64
N LEU A 200 15.53 17.38 -8.78
CA LEU A 200 15.69 17.98 -10.09
C LEU A 200 14.58 19.00 -10.41
N ARG A 201 13.33 18.68 -10.05
CA ARG A 201 12.18 19.59 -10.17
C ARG A 201 12.40 20.87 -9.37
N THR A 202 12.87 20.74 -8.13
CA THR A 202 13.17 21.89 -7.26
C THR A 202 14.28 22.77 -7.86
N LEU A 203 15.34 22.15 -8.37
CA LEU A 203 16.45 22.86 -9.03
C LEU A 203 15.97 23.59 -10.29
N GLN A 204 15.11 22.97 -11.09
CA GLN A 204 14.59 23.55 -12.32
C GLN A 204 13.71 24.79 -12.05
N VAL A 205 12.84 24.74 -11.03
CA VAL A 205 11.92 25.86 -10.70
C VAL A 205 12.70 27.12 -10.32
N ASN A 206 13.88 26.96 -9.73
CA ASN A 206 14.74 28.08 -9.33
C ASN A 206 15.53 28.70 -10.50
N ASP A 207 15.39 28.19 -11.73
CA ASP A 207 16.14 28.66 -12.89
C ASP A 207 15.38 29.68 -13.73
N LYS A 208 16.04 30.80 -14.02
CA LYS A 208 15.43 31.94 -14.73
C LYS A 208 15.30 31.77 -16.26
N HIS A 209 15.72 30.66 -16.89
CA HIS A 209 15.48 30.20 -18.29
C HIS A 209 16.50 29.11 -18.70
N PRO A 210 16.25 28.33 -19.79
CA PRO A 210 16.19 26.87 -19.77
C PRO A 210 17.21 26.24 -18.82
N SER A 211 16.69 25.47 -17.86
CA SER A 211 17.51 24.87 -16.82
C SER A 211 18.51 23.88 -17.42
N ILE A 212 19.74 23.89 -16.89
CA ILE A 212 20.75 22.87 -17.17
C ILE A 212 20.26 21.46 -16.79
N PHE A 213 19.33 21.38 -15.84
CA PHE A 213 18.74 20.14 -15.36
C PHE A 213 17.54 19.68 -16.20
N TYR A 214 17.08 20.47 -17.18
CA TYR A 214 15.84 20.21 -17.92
C TYR A 214 15.82 18.81 -18.54
N MET A 215 16.81 18.48 -19.40
CA MET A 215 16.84 17.18 -20.05
C MET A 215 17.11 16.04 -19.07
N LEU A 216 17.90 16.27 -18.04
CA LEU A 216 18.12 15.27 -16.99
C LEU A 216 16.82 14.96 -16.23
N LEU A 217 16.00 15.96 -15.95
CA LEU A 217 14.69 15.80 -15.36
C LEU A 217 13.74 15.04 -16.30
N ILE A 218 13.69 15.38 -17.59
CA ILE A 218 12.88 14.65 -18.58
C ILE A 218 13.27 13.17 -18.60
N ASN A 219 14.56 12.87 -18.72
CA ASN A 219 15.05 11.50 -18.74
C ASN A 219 14.72 10.75 -17.42
N SER A 220 14.88 11.43 -16.28
CA SER A 220 14.54 10.87 -14.96
C SER A 220 13.04 10.63 -14.80
N LEU A 221 12.19 11.52 -15.31
CA LEU A 221 10.74 11.37 -15.31
C LEU A 221 10.30 10.20 -16.18
N VAL A 222 10.81 10.11 -17.40
CA VAL A 222 10.54 8.99 -18.32
C VAL A 222 10.93 7.66 -17.65
N PHE A 223 12.12 7.60 -17.04
CA PHE A 223 12.57 6.41 -16.33
C PHE A 223 11.68 6.08 -15.12
N LEU A 224 11.33 7.06 -14.28
CA LEU A 224 10.47 6.88 -13.11
C LEU A 224 9.07 6.39 -13.50
N VAL A 225 8.44 7.06 -14.48
CA VAL A 225 7.06 6.78 -14.88
C VAL A 225 6.97 5.42 -15.55
N LYS A 226 7.89 5.10 -16.46
CA LYS A 226 7.89 3.83 -17.18
C LYS A 226 7.99 2.65 -16.21
N ASN A 227 9.06 2.60 -15.41
CA ASN A 227 9.29 1.47 -14.50
C ASN A 227 8.31 1.47 -13.33
N GLY A 228 7.93 2.66 -12.83
CA GLY A 228 6.94 2.78 -11.77
C GLY A 228 5.56 2.27 -12.18
N ALA A 229 5.13 2.53 -13.41
CA ALA A 229 3.87 1.98 -13.92
C ALA A 229 3.94 0.45 -14.09
N GLU A 230 5.07 -0.09 -14.55
CA GLU A 230 5.29 -1.54 -14.67
C GLU A 230 5.21 -2.25 -13.31
N GLU A 231 5.70 -1.63 -12.23
CA GLU A 231 5.58 -2.11 -10.85
C GLU A 231 4.26 -1.71 -10.15
N ASN A 232 3.26 -1.19 -10.88
CA ASN A 232 1.98 -0.69 -10.33
C ASN A 232 2.13 0.33 -9.19
N ARG A 233 3.16 1.18 -9.26
CA ARG A 233 3.37 2.30 -8.33
C ARG A 233 2.55 3.52 -8.74
N LYS A 234 2.31 4.42 -7.79
CA LYS A 234 1.67 5.71 -8.06
C LYS A 234 2.65 6.66 -8.74
N VAL A 235 2.46 6.88 -10.04
CA VAL A 235 3.33 7.75 -10.88
C VAL A 235 2.54 8.71 -11.76
N THR A 236 1.22 8.80 -11.61
CA THR A 236 0.38 9.68 -12.44
C THR A 236 0.80 11.15 -12.35
N GLU A 237 1.09 11.68 -11.14
CA GLU A 237 1.54 13.07 -10.98
C GLU A 237 2.84 13.35 -11.78
N TYR A 238 3.76 12.41 -11.79
CA TYR A 238 5.03 12.52 -12.53
C TYR A 238 4.81 12.45 -14.04
N ALA A 239 3.87 11.62 -14.49
CA ALA A 239 3.50 11.53 -15.89
C ALA A 239 2.77 12.80 -16.39
N GLU A 240 1.94 13.40 -15.55
CA GLU A 240 1.31 14.69 -15.83
C GLU A 240 2.35 15.82 -15.90
N LEU A 241 3.32 15.83 -14.99
CA LEU A 241 4.45 16.75 -15.03
C LEU A 241 5.24 16.58 -16.34
N LEU A 242 5.52 15.34 -16.74
CA LEU A 242 6.17 15.04 -18.02
C LEU A 242 5.37 15.60 -19.20
N CYS A 243 4.04 15.43 -19.23
CA CYS A 243 3.17 15.99 -20.28
C CYS A 243 3.15 17.53 -20.29
N LYS A 244 3.28 18.18 -19.12
CA LYS A 244 3.38 19.64 -19.01
C LYS A 244 4.70 20.16 -19.58
N LEU A 245 5.80 19.45 -19.34
CA LEU A 245 7.13 19.81 -19.84
C LEU A 245 7.30 19.47 -21.33
N GLU A 246 6.88 18.27 -21.74
CA GLU A 246 6.96 17.78 -23.12
C GLU A 246 5.60 17.32 -23.63
N LYS A 247 4.97 18.13 -24.49
CA LYS A 247 3.71 17.81 -25.17
C LYS A 247 3.93 16.88 -26.37
N LYS A 248 4.56 15.73 -26.13
CA LYS A 248 4.86 14.70 -27.12
C LYS A 248 3.95 13.49 -26.94
N ASP A 249 3.78 12.71 -28.01
CA ASP A 249 2.96 11.50 -28.01
C ASP A 249 3.44 10.49 -26.95
N ASP A 250 4.76 10.28 -26.84
CA ASP A 250 5.35 9.37 -25.86
C ASP A 250 5.03 9.75 -24.40
N SER A 251 4.99 11.05 -24.09
CA SER A 251 4.59 11.56 -22.77
C SER A 251 3.16 11.15 -22.43
N TYR A 252 2.23 11.30 -23.38
CA TYR A 252 0.82 10.91 -23.19
C TYR A 252 0.65 9.39 -23.11
N VAL A 253 1.42 8.62 -23.87
CA VAL A 253 1.45 7.15 -23.75
C VAL A 253 1.87 6.74 -22.34
N LEU A 254 2.91 7.36 -21.78
CA LEU A 254 3.36 7.09 -20.42
C LEU A 254 2.32 7.51 -19.36
N LEU A 255 1.63 8.64 -19.56
CA LEU A 255 0.51 9.05 -18.70
C LEU A 255 -0.62 8.03 -18.71
N ILE A 256 -1.01 7.53 -19.89
CA ILE A 256 -2.03 6.50 -20.01
C ILE A 256 -1.60 5.23 -19.29
N LYS A 257 -0.34 4.79 -19.44
CA LYS A 257 0.18 3.63 -18.71
C LYS A 257 0.13 3.82 -17.20
N ALA A 258 0.52 5.00 -16.69
CA ALA A 258 0.44 5.34 -15.28
C ALA A 258 -1.02 5.28 -14.75
N LEU A 259 -1.97 5.86 -15.49
CA LEU A 259 -3.39 5.83 -15.15
C LEU A 259 -3.95 4.40 -15.13
N LEU A 260 -3.57 3.57 -16.10
CA LEU A 260 -3.99 2.18 -16.15
C LEU A 260 -3.42 1.35 -15.00
N ALA A 261 -2.15 1.56 -14.64
CA ALA A 261 -1.50 0.92 -13.48
C ALA A 261 -2.20 1.29 -12.16
N GLU A 262 -2.71 2.51 -12.03
CA GLU A 262 -3.50 2.97 -10.89
C GLU A 262 -5.00 2.62 -11.00
N GLY A 263 -5.42 1.90 -12.05
CA GLY A 263 -6.80 1.46 -12.25
C GLY A 263 -7.77 2.56 -12.71
N LYS A 264 -7.25 3.75 -13.09
CA LYS A 264 -8.00 4.93 -13.56
C LYS A 264 -8.32 4.85 -15.06
N VAL A 265 -9.07 3.82 -15.42
CA VAL A 265 -9.35 3.49 -16.83
C VAL A 265 -10.14 4.58 -17.56
N LYS A 266 -11.06 5.28 -16.88
CA LYS A 266 -11.84 6.37 -17.50
C LYS A 266 -10.95 7.54 -17.92
N GLU A 267 -10.14 8.05 -16.98
CA GLU A 267 -9.18 9.12 -17.23
C GLU A 267 -8.21 8.75 -18.36
N SER A 268 -7.79 7.48 -18.43
CA SER A 268 -6.91 7.01 -19.50
C SER A 268 -7.52 7.13 -20.91
N CYS A 269 -8.84 6.94 -21.03
CA CYS A 269 -9.55 7.14 -22.31
C CYS A 269 -9.59 8.61 -22.72
N GLU A 270 -9.74 9.53 -21.77
CA GLU A 270 -9.80 10.96 -22.06
C GLU A 270 -8.48 11.51 -22.61
N GLN A 271 -7.35 10.88 -22.26
CA GLN A 271 -6.03 11.30 -22.74
C GLN A 271 -5.72 10.81 -24.15
N ILE A 272 -6.43 9.82 -24.69
CA ILE A 272 -6.06 9.15 -25.94
C ILE A 272 -6.06 10.09 -27.15
N GLY A 273 -7.01 11.02 -27.20
CA GLY A 273 -7.15 11.99 -28.28
C GLY A 273 -6.00 12.98 -28.36
N LYS A 274 -5.15 13.05 -27.33
CA LYS A 274 -3.96 13.92 -27.30
C LYS A 274 -2.78 13.32 -28.07
N ILE A 275 -2.79 12.02 -28.36
CA ILE A 275 -1.78 11.35 -29.17
C ILE A 275 -2.07 11.60 -30.65
N LYS A 276 -1.12 12.25 -31.34
CA LYS A 276 -1.25 12.62 -32.75
C LYS A 276 -0.90 11.48 -33.69
N ASN A 277 0.13 10.70 -33.37
CA ASN A 277 0.56 9.55 -34.16
C ASN A 277 -0.52 8.45 -34.12
N ALA A 278 -1.09 8.14 -35.28
CA ALA A 278 -2.20 7.20 -35.40
C ALA A 278 -1.84 5.77 -34.95
N SER A 279 -0.64 5.28 -35.29
CA SER A 279 -0.17 3.94 -34.93
C SER A 279 0.04 3.80 -33.41
N LEU A 280 0.67 4.79 -32.79
CA LEU A 280 0.86 4.82 -31.34
C LEU A 280 -0.48 4.91 -30.60
N ARG A 281 -1.40 5.74 -31.10
CA ARG A 281 -2.75 5.89 -30.56
C ARG A 281 -3.50 4.56 -30.59
N GLU A 282 -3.55 3.90 -31.74
CA GLU A 282 -4.25 2.61 -31.91
C GLU A 282 -3.66 1.52 -30.98
N ARG A 283 -2.34 1.41 -30.90
CA ARG A 283 -1.69 0.47 -29.96
C ARG A 283 -2.05 0.76 -28.51
N THR A 284 -2.16 2.04 -28.15
CA THR A 284 -2.50 2.47 -26.79
C THR A 284 -3.96 2.21 -26.48
N GLU A 285 -4.88 2.42 -27.44
CA GLU A 285 -6.31 2.08 -27.33
C GLU A 285 -6.51 0.59 -27.05
N ARG A 286 -5.87 -0.28 -27.82
CA ARG A 286 -5.93 -1.74 -27.59
C ARG A 286 -5.48 -2.10 -26.17
N THR A 287 -4.46 -1.44 -25.65
CA THR A 287 -3.98 -1.66 -24.27
C THR A 287 -5.05 -1.27 -23.24
N ILE A 288 -5.70 -0.11 -23.43
CA ILE A 288 -6.81 0.33 -22.58
C ILE A 288 -7.96 -0.69 -22.64
N GLU A 289 -8.32 -1.20 -23.81
CA GLU A 289 -9.39 -2.18 -23.98
C GLU A 289 -9.12 -3.50 -23.26
N VAL A 290 -7.90 -4.01 -23.34
CA VAL A 290 -7.48 -5.21 -22.60
C VAL A 290 -7.65 -4.99 -21.10
N MET A 291 -7.23 -3.83 -20.59
CA MET A 291 -7.36 -3.49 -19.17
C MET A 291 -8.83 -3.29 -18.75
N LYS A 292 -9.68 -2.70 -19.62
CA LYS A 292 -11.14 -2.62 -19.41
C LYS A 292 -11.75 -4.01 -19.25
N LYS A 293 -11.44 -4.93 -20.17
CA LYS A 293 -11.95 -6.31 -20.14
C LYS A 293 -11.50 -7.03 -18.87
N LYS A 294 -10.22 -6.92 -18.51
CA LYS A 294 -9.68 -7.51 -17.27
C LYS A 294 -10.42 -7.01 -16.02
N LYS A 295 -10.67 -5.70 -15.92
CA LYS A 295 -11.39 -5.10 -14.78
C LYS A 295 -12.86 -5.54 -14.69
N ILE A 296 -13.52 -5.73 -15.84
CA ILE A 296 -14.89 -6.28 -15.89
C ILE A 296 -14.89 -7.73 -15.41
N GLU A 297 -13.94 -8.53 -15.88
CA GLU A 297 -13.79 -9.94 -15.51
C GLU A 297 -13.50 -10.12 -14.01
N GLU A 298 -12.60 -9.31 -13.44
CA GLU A 298 -12.32 -9.30 -12.00
C GLU A 298 -13.56 -8.95 -11.17
N ARG A 299 -14.39 -8.00 -11.64
CA ARG A 299 -15.66 -7.65 -10.99
C ARG A 299 -16.65 -8.81 -11.02
N LYS A 300 -16.80 -9.49 -12.15
CA LYS A 300 -17.67 -10.67 -12.28
C LYS A 300 -17.24 -11.78 -11.33
N ARG A 301 -15.94 -12.10 -11.29
CA ARG A 301 -15.38 -13.10 -10.37
C ARG A 301 -15.61 -12.75 -8.90
N ALA A 302 -15.41 -11.48 -8.53
CA ALA A 302 -15.69 -11.01 -7.18
C ALA A 302 -17.18 -11.10 -6.80
N GLU A 303 -18.08 -10.82 -7.75
CA GLU A 303 -19.52 -10.95 -7.56
C GLU A 303 -19.95 -12.42 -7.40
N GLU A 304 -19.41 -13.32 -8.21
CA GLU A 304 -19.62 -14.77 -8.09
C GLU A 304 -19.13 -15.31 -6.75
N GLN A 305 -17.94 -14.89 -6.31
CA GLN A 305 -17.41 -15.24 -5.00
C GLN A 305 -18.35 -14.78 -3.88
N ARG A 306 -18.83 -13.53 -3.93
CA ARG A 306 -19.80 -13.00 -2.94
C ARG A 306 -21.11 -13.77 -2.95
N LYS A 307 -21.66 -14.11 -4.13
CA LYS A 307 -22.87 -14.93 -4.25
C LYS A 307 -22.66 -16.32 -3.64
N SER A 308 -21.51 -16.94 -3.91
CA SER A 308 -21.15 -18.25 -3.36
C SER A 308 -21.00 -18.23 -1.84
N GLU A 309 -20.39 -17.17 -1.29
CA GLU A 309 -20.19 -17.00 0.15
C GLU A 309 -21.51 -16.73 0.87
N ASN A 310 -22.38 -15.88 0.30
CA ASN A 310 -23.73 -15.65 0.83
C ASN A 310 -24.55 -16.95 0.85
N LYS A 311 -24.52 -17.73 -0.24
CA LYS A 311 -25.20 -19.04 -0.29
C LYS A 311 -24.69 -19.99 0.78
N ARG A 312 -23.37 -20.03 1.02
CA ARG A 312 -22.78 -20.82 2.12
C ARG A 312 -23.27 -20.36 3.49
N LYS A 313 -23.30 -19.05 3.75
CA LYS A 313 -23.81 -18.48 5.00
C LYS A 313 -25.29 -18.83 5.23
N THR A 314 -26.14 -18.67 4.20
CA THR A 314 -27.57 -19.04 4.29
C THR A 314 -27.76 -20.53 4.57
N ASN A 315 -27.03 -21.40 3.88
CA ASN A 315 -27.10 -22.84 4.12
C ASN A 315 -26.62 -23.22 5.55
N GLU A 316 -25.59 -22.53 6.06
CA GLU A 316 -25.10 -22.76 7.42
C GLU A 316 -26.12 -22.30 8.47
N GLU A 317 -26.77 -21.15 8.26
CA GLU A 317 -27.86 -20.66 9.12
C GLU A 317 -29.05 -21.62 9.13
N GLU A 318 -29.48 -22.11 7.95
CA GLU A 318 -30.53 -23.13 7.87
C GLU A 318 -30.13 -24.40 8.63
N ARG A 319 -28.89 -24.86 8.48
CA ARG A 319 -28.40 -26.04 9.21
C ARG A 319 -28.42 -25.81 10.72
N LYS A 320 -28.03 -24.63 11.20
CA LYS A 320 -28.10 -24.27 12.62
C LYS A 320 -29.54 -24.27 13.13
N ARG A 321 -30.49 -23.67 12.38
CA ARG A 321 -31.92 -23.69 12.71
C ARG A 321 -32.48 -25.11 12.80
N ARG A 322 -32.17 -25.98 11.83
CA ARG A 322 -32.61 -27.39 11.84
C ARG A 322 -32.06 -28.16 13.05
N VAL A 323 -30.79 -27.98 13.39
CA VAL A 323 -30.17 -28.63 14.56
C VAL A 323 -30.80 -28.13 15.87
N GLU A 324 -31.07 -26.84 15.96
CA GLU A 324 -31.71 -26.24 17.14
C GLU A 324 -33.15 -26.71 17.33
N GLU A 325 -33.91 -26.82 16.22
CA GLU A 325 -35.26 -27.37 16.23
C GLU A 325 -35.28 -28.85 16.62
N GLN A 326 -34.35 -29.68 16.10
CA GLN A 326 -34.19 -31.07 16.52
C GLN A 326 -33.89 -31.18 18.03
N ARG A 327 -32.99 -30.33 18.55
CA ARG A 327 -32.69 -30.29 20.00
C ARG A 327 -33.91 -29.92 20.84
N ARG A 328 -34.75 -29.00 20.35
CA ARG A 328 -36.00 -28.60 21.03
C ARG A 328 -37.00 -29.75 21.06
N GLN A 329 -37.22 -30.41 19.92
CA GLN A 329 -38.09 -31.59 19.83
C GLN A 329 -37.60 -32.75 20.71
N GLU A 330 -36.28 -32.98 20.77
CA GLU A 330 -35.71 -34.02 21.61
C GLU A 330 -35.89 -33.73 23.10
N LYS A 331 -35.72 -32.47 23.53
CA LYS A 331 -36.02 -32.04 24.90
C LYS A 331 -37.48 -32.28 25.26
N GLU A 332 -38.40 -31.84 24.41
CA GLU A 332 -39.84 -32.05 24.62
C GLU A 332 -40.20 -33.54 24.69
N ARG A 333 -39.58 -34.39 23.86
CA ARG A 333 -39.78 -35.84 23.89
C ARG A 333 -39.27 -36.47 25.20
N LYS A 334 -38.09 -36.07 25.66
CA LYS A 334 -37.51 -36.52 26.94
C LYS A 334 -38.37 -36.07 28.12
N GLU A 335 -38.93 -34.87 28.09
CA GLU A 335 -39.81 -34.34 29.13
C GLU A 335 -41.15 -35.09 29.19
N LYS A 336 -41.77 -35.37 28.05
CA LYS A 336 -42.97 -36.24 27.96
C LYS A 336 -42.71 -37.67 28.44
N GLN A 337 -41.54 -38.23 28.15
CA GLN A 337 -41.13 -39.54 28.68
C GLN A 337 -40.97 -39.50 30.21
N ARG A 338 -40.35 -38.45 30.76
CA ARG A 338 -40.20 -38.27 32.21
C ARG A 338 -41.53 -38.09 32.93
N ALA A 339 -42.46 -37.34 32.34
CA ALA A 339 -43.81 -37.13 32.88
C ALA A 339 -44.61 -38.45 32.92
N SER A 340 -44.59 -39.22 31.83
CA SER A 340 -45.27 -40.53 31.79
C SER A 340 -44.63 -41.58 32.71
N GLN A 341 -43.30 -41.56 32.91
CA GLN A 341 -42.66 -42.36 33.94
C GLN A 341 -43.08 -41.94 35.36
N HIS A 342 -43.10 -40.64 35.68
CA HIS A 342 -43.54 -40.17 37.01
C HIS A 342 -44.98 -40.55 37.30
N GLN A 343 -45.86 -40.52 36.30
CA GLN A 343 -47.26 -40.89 36.47
C GLN A 343 -47.48 -42.39 36.68
N ARG A 344 -46.55 -43.25 36.23
CA ARG A 344 -46.58 -44.71 36.47
C ARG A 344 -46.13 -45.13 37.87
N TYR A 345 -45.38 -44.29 38.59
CA TYR A 345 -44.87 -44.60 39.94
C TYR A 345 -45.59 -43.82 41.06
N ALA A 346 -46.63 -43.04 40.75
CA ALA A 346 -47.32 -42.17 41.70
C ALA A 346 -48.37 -42.87 42.58
N GLY A 347 -48.47 -44.20 42.58
CA GLY A 347 -49.48 -44.86 43.40
C GLY A 347 -49.30 -46.36 43.56
N THR A 348 -48.49 -46.77 44.55
CA THR A 348 -48.69 -47.96 45.39
C THR A 348 -47.65 -47.95 46.51
N ASN A 349 -47.99 -47.41 47.68
CA ASN A 349 -47.19 -47.55 48.90
C ASN A 349 -47.44 -48.96 49.48
N THR A 350 -46.89 -49.97 48.83
CA THR A 350 -47.08 -51.38 49.20
C THR A 350 -45.83 -51.90 49.90
N ASP A 351 -45.99 -52.41 51.13
CA ASP A 351 -44.97 -53.12 51.91
C ASP A 351 -44.58 -54.44 51.21
N SER A 352 -43.85 -54.31 50.09
CA SER A 352 -43.64 -55.35 49.07
C SER A 352 -42.85 -56.55 49.60
N LYS A 353 -41.95 -56.33 50.57
CA LYS A 353 -41.24 -57.41 51.30
C LYS A 353 -41.79 -57.67 52.70
N GLY A 354 -42.89 -57.01 53.07
CA GLY A 354 -43.52 -57.21 54.37
C GLY A 354 -42.66 -56.70 55.55
N TYR A 355 -41.69 -55.80 55.37
CA TYR A 355 -40.77 -55.40 56.44
C TYR A 355 -41.48 -54.62 57.56
N TYR A 356 -42.43 -53.76 57.19
CA TYR A 356 -43.25 -53.06 58.18
C TYR A 356 -44.13 -54.05 58.94
N LYS A 357 -44.78 -54.97 58.22
CA LYS A 357 -45.55 -56.07 58.81
C LYS A 357 -44.71 -57.00 59.68
N LEU A 358 -43.48 -57.32 59.29
CA LEU A 358 -42.57 -58.23 59.99
C LEU A 358 -42.11 -57.65 61.34
N LEU A 359 -41.84 -56.34 61.39
CA LEU A 359 -41.53 -55.63 62.63
C LEU A 359 -42.78 -55.23 63.42
N GLY A 360 -43.98 -55.37 62.84
CA GLY A 360 -45.25 -54.99 63.45
C GLY A 360 -45.37 -53.48 63.68
N VAL A 361 -44.88 -52.68 62.73
CA VAL A 361 -44.91 -51.22 62.75
C VAL A 361 -45.66 -50.68 61.54
N GLU A 362 -46.27 -49.50 61.69
CA GLU A 362 -46.88 -48.79 60.56
C GLU A 362 -45.81 -48.17 59.65
N PRO A 363 -46.09 -47.95 58.35
CA PRO A 363 -45.20 -47.23 57.43
C PRO A 363 -44.81 -45.83 57.90
N THR A 364 -45.56 -45.23 58.84
CA THR A 364 -45.28 -43.93 59.46
C THR A 364 -44.46 -44.01 60.75
N ALA A 365 -44.07 -45.22 61.20
CA ALA A 365 -43.39 -45.41 62.47
C ALA A 365 -42.04 -44.67 62.55
N THR A 366 -41.73 -44.10 63.70
CA THR A 366 -40.47 -43.37 63.89
C THR A 366 -39.28 -44.34 64.04
N PRO A 367 -38.03 -43.91 63.79
CA PRO A 367 -36.86 -44.77 64.02
C PRO A 367 -36.76 -45.33 65.45
N LYS A 368 -37.28 -44.58 66.43
CA LYS A 368 -37.35 -45.03 67.83
C LYS A 368 -38.32 -46.21 68.00
N ASP A 369 -39.50 -46.15 67.36
CA ASP A 369 -40.50 -47.21 67.41
C ASP A 369 -40.03 -48.49 66.73
N ILE A 370 -39.36 -48.35 65.58
CA ILE A 370 -38.75 -49.47 64.83
C ILE A 370 -37.68 -50.15 65.68
N LYS A 371 -36.80 -49.37 66.34
CA LYS A 371 -35.76 -49.92 67.24
C LYS A 371 -36.37 -50.63 68.45
N ALA A 372 -37.40 -50.06 69.05
CA ALA A 372 -38.08 -50.65 70.21
C ALA A 372 -38.76 -51.99 69.86
N ARG A 373 -39.43 -52.07 68.71
CA ARG A 373 -40.07 -53.30 68.21
C ARG A 373 -39.06 -54.36 67.82
N TYR A 374 -37.99 -53.97 67.11
CA TYR A 374 -36.86 -54.85 66.80
C TYR A 374 -36.28 -55.49 68.06
N ASN A 375 -35.96 -54.69 69.09
CA ASN A 375 -35.38 -55.22 70.33
C ASN A 375 -36.31 -56.24 71.02
N LYS A 376 -37.63 -56.00 71.02
CA LYS A 376 -38.61 -56.95 71.55
C LYS A 376 -38.65 -58.26 70.75
N LEU A 377 -38.55 -58.18 69.42
CA LEU A 377 -38.56 -59.35 68.55
C LEU A 377 -37.27 -60.16 68.64
N VAL A 378 -36.11 -59.51 68.74
CA VAL A 378 -34.82 -60.19 68.98
C VAL A 378 -34.88 -60.99 70.28
N LEU A 379 -35.34 -60.39 71.38
CA LEU A 379 -35.48 -61.10 72.65
C LEU A 379 -36.42 -62.32 72.58
N LYS A 380 -37.38 -62.32 71.65
CA LYS A 380 -38.34 -63.41 71.44
C LYS A 380 -37.78 -64.54 70.59
N TYR A 381 -36.91 -64.21 69.63
CA TYR A 381 -36.39 -65.16 68.62
C TYR A 381 -34.91 -65.52 68.81
N ASP A 382 -34.24 -64.94 69.81
CA ASP A 382 -32.88 -65.30 70.22
C ASP A 382 -32.86 -66.72 70.84
N VAL A 383 -32.12 -67.63 70.20
CA VAL A 383 -32.03 -69.05 70.57
C VAL A 383 -31.41 -69.22 71.96
N ASP A 384 -30.48 -68.35 72.35
CA ASP A 384 -29.76 -68.43 73.63
C ASP A 384 -30.61 -67.94 74.82
N ARG A 385 -31.70 -67.20 74.54
CA ARG A 385 -32.60 -66.65 75.57
C ARG A 385 -33.86 -67.48 75.79
N GLN A 386 -33.97 -68.65 75.16
CA GLN A 386 -35.12 -69.53 75.34
C GLN A 386 -35.04 -70.28 76.67
N LYS A 387 -36.18 -70.32 77.39
CA LYS A 387 -36.28 -70.96 78.72
C LYS A 387 -36.10 -72.49 78.71
N VAL A 388 -36.14 -73.11 77.52
CA VAL A 388 -35.97 -74.56 77.29
C VAL A 388 -35.06 -74.72 76.08
N LYS A 389 -34.10 -75.67 76.10
CA LYS A 389 -33.20 -75.91 74.96
C LYS A 389 -34.03 -76.33 73.73
N PRO A 390 -34.04 -75.54 72.65
CA PRO A 390 -34.83 -75.86 71.46
C PRO A 390 -34.25 -77.05 70.69
N THR A 391 -35.11 -77.84 70.05
CA THR A 391 -34.73 -78.89 69.09
C THR A 391 -34.07 -78.26 67.85
N GLU A 392 -33.29 -79.04 67.10
CA GLU A 392 -32.55 -78.53 65.91
C GLU A 392 -33.48 -77.84 64.89
N GLN A 393 -34.67 -78.40 64.62
CA GLN A 393 -35.66 -77.78 63.72
C GLN A 393 -36.22 -76.45 64.27
N GLU A 394 -36.38 -76.34 65.59
CA GLU A 394 -36.87 -75.12 66.23
C GLU A 394 -35.80 -74.02 66.18
N LYS A 395 -34.52 -74.38 66.41
CA LYS A 395 -33.38 -73.47 66.25
C LYS A 395 -33.30 -72.87 64.86
N GLU A 396 -33.46 -73.70 63.82
CA GLU A 396 -33.38 -73.23 62.44
C GLU A 396 -34.50 -72.22 62.14
N ARG A 397 -35.73 -72.51 62.58
CA ARG A 397 -36.87 -71.60 62.39
C ARG A 397 -36.72 -70.26 63.12
N LEU A 398 -36.19 -70.29 64.35
CA LEU A 398 -35.91 -69.08 65.14
C LEU A 398 -34.81 -68.23 64.47
N THR A 399 -33.75 -68.88 64.00
CA THR A 399 -32.62 -68.24 63.31
C THR A 399 -33.07 -67.60 61.99
N GLN A 400 -33.88 -68.29 61.19
CA GLN A 400 -34.43 -67.76 59.94
C GLN A 400 -35.33 -66.53 60.18
N LYS A 401 -36.21 -66.57 61.19
CA LYS A 401 -37.04 -65.40 61.54
C LYS A 401 -36.20 -64.22 62.03
N LEU A 402 -35.19 -64.48 62.85
CA LEU A 402 -34.28 -63.45 63.36
C LEU A 402 -33.50 -62.79 62.21
N ALA A 403 -33.06 -63.57 61.21
CA ALA A 403 -32.40 -63.04 60.02
C ALA A 403 -33.30 -62.08 59.22
N MET A 404 -34.57 -62.44 59.01
CA MET A 404 -35.52 -61.55 58.32
C MET A 404 -35.81 -60.28 59.14
N ILE A 405 -35.91 -60.38 60.46
CA ILE A 405 -36.10 -59.23 61.38
C ILE A 405 -34.89 -58.29 61.34
N ASN A 406 -33.67 -58.83 61.29
CA ASN A 406 -32.43 -58.05 61.13
C ASN A 406 -32.41 -57.31 59.79
N GLN A 407 -32.81 -57.98 58.70
CA GLN A 407 -32.88 -57.37 57.38
C GLN A 407 -33.92 -56.24 57.34
N ALA A 408 -35.11 -56.44 57.92
CA ALA A 408 -36.13 -55.41 58.03
C ALA A 408 -35.64 -54.19 58.83
N ARG A 409 -34.94 -54.41 59.95
CA ARG A 409 -34.32 -53.33 60.73
C ARG A 409 -33.32 -52.54 59.88
N ASP A 410 -32.43 -53.22 59.16
CA ASP A 410 -31.36 -52.54 58.40
C ASP A 410 -31.88 -51.68 57.26
N VAL A 411 -33.01 -52.07 56.66
CA VAL A 411 -33.68 -51.30 55.62
C VAL A 411 -34.49 -50.14 56.23
N LEU A 412 -35.30 -50.41 57.27
CA LEU A 412 -36.24 -49.42 57.82
C LEU A 412 -35.60 -48.39 58.77
N LEU A 413 -34.47 -48.71 59.41
CA LEU A 413 -33.79 -47.80 60.35
C LEU A 413 -32.85 -46.82 59.64
N ASN A 414 -32.41 -47.12 58.41
CA ASN A 414 -31.59 -46.23 57.61
C ASN A 414 -32.48 -45.32 56.74
N PRO A 415 -32.49 -43.98 56.94
CA PRO A 415 -33.40 -43.08 56.25
C PRO A 415 -33.25 -43.11 54.72
N LYS A 416 -32.04 -43.38 54.22
CA LYS A 416 -31.78 -43.50 52.78
C LYS A 416 -32.36 -44.80 52.22
N LYS A 417 -32.18 -45.93 52.93
CA LYS A 417 -32.71 -47.24 52.50
C LYS A 417 -34.23 -47.31 52.65
N ARG A 418 -34.79 -46.75 53.72
CA ARG A 418 -36.24 -46.65 53.94
C ARG A 418 -36.90 -45.85 52.82
N LYS A 419 -36.35 -44.69 52.45
CA LYS A 419 -36.89 -43.88 51.34
C LYS A 419 -36.89 -44.63 50.01
N LEU A 420 -35.83 -45.40 49.72
CA LEU A 420 -35.76 -46.24 48.51
C LEU A 420 -36.71 -47.44 48.56
N TYR A 421 -36.94 -48.00 49.75
CA TYR A 421 -37.91 -49.07 49.98
C TYR A 421 -39.34 -48.55 49.79
N ASP A 422 -39.67 -47.43 50.41
CA ASP A 422 -40.99 -46.77 50.31
C ASP A 422 -41.28 -46.25 48.90
N SER A 423 -40.25 -45.91 48.12
CA SER A 423 -40.40 -45.51 46.71
C SER A 423 -40.51 -46.68 45.73
N GLY A 424 -40.55 -47.93 46.23
CA GLY A 424 -40.59 -49.15 45.40
C GLY A 424 -39.33 -49.41 44.57
N MET A 425 -38.26 -48.62 44.78
CA MET A 425 -37.01 -48.73 44.02
C MET A 425 -36.09 -49.83 44.55
N LEU A 426 -36.24 -50.19 45.83
CA LEU A 426 -35.49 -51.29 46.45
C LEU A 426 -35.99 -52.69 46.02
N ASP A 427 -37.14 -52.74 45.33
CA ASP A 427 -37.78 -53.99 44.88
C ASP A 427 -37.50 -54.34 43.43
N GLN A 428 -36.87 -53.44 42.67
CA GLN A 428 -36.59 -53.66 41.24
C GLN A 428 -35.32 -54.48 40.98
N GLN A 429 -34.67 -55.00 42.02
CA GLN A 429 -33.55 -55.93 41.90
C GLN A 429 -33.50 -56.91 43.08
N GLY A 430 -33.75 -58.19 42.79
CA GLY A 430 -33.51 -59.29 43.71
C GLY A 430 -32.04 -59.34 44.10
N TYR A 431 -31.70 -58.77 45.25
CA TYR A 431 -30.46 -59.08 45.97
C TYR A 431 -30.61 -60.46 46.60
N GLY A 432 -30.45 -61.47 45.75
CA GLY A 432 -30.51 -62.89 46.07
C GLY A 432 -30.19 -63.68 44.82
N GLY A 433 -28.93 -64.06 44.64
CA GLY A 433 -28.48 -64.92 43.54
C GLY A 433 -27.78 -64.16 42.41
N GLY A 434 -26.68 -64.74 41.94
CA GLY A 434 -25.71 -64.10 41.07
C GLY A 434 -26.15 -63.86 39.63
N HIS A 435 -25.30 -63.08 38.95
CA HIS A 435 -25.17 -63.00 37.49
C HIS A 435 -26.37 -62.40 36.73
N ALA A 436 -26.46 -61.07 36.71
CA ALA A 436 -26.87 -60.34 35.51
C ALA A 436 -26.64 -58.82 35.68
N ALA A 437 -26.32 -58.18 34.56
CA ALA A 437 -26.36 -56.73 34.33
C ALA A 437 -25.15 -55.92 34.81
N ALA A 438 -23.99 -56.22 34.22
CA ALA A 438 -23.23 -55.14 33.58
C ALA A 438 -24.17 -54.37 32.61
N ASN A 439 -24.05 -53.04 32.60
CA ASN A 439 -24.68 -52.10 31.64
C ASN A 439 -26.10 -51.63 31.96
N ASN A 440 -26.28 -50.87 33.05
CA ASN A 440 -27.41 -49.95 33.12
C ASN A 440 -26.96 -48.55 33.58
N GLU A 441 -26.42 -47.79 32.63
CA GLU A 441 -26.01 -46.38 32.77
C GLU A 441 -27.14 -45.50 33.38
N GLN A 442 -28.40 -45.89 33.16
CA GLN A 442 -29.59 -45.23 33.71
C GLN A 442 -29.71 -45.38 35.22
N VAL A 443 -29.31 -46.51 35.80
CA VAL A 443 -29.33 -46.72 37.27
C VAL A 443 -28.22 -45.89 37.92
N LYS A 444 -27.05 -45.80 37.28
CA LYS A 444 -25.93 -44.95 37.72
C LYS A 444 -26.28 -43.46 37.71
N GLN A 445 -26.83 -42.96 36.60
CA GLN A 445 -27.22 -41.55 36.45
C GLN A 445 -28.40 -41.18 37.37
N MET A 446 -29.29 -42.12 37.65
CA MET A 446 -30.44 -41.91 38.54
C MET A 446 -30.05 -41.98 40.02
N LEU A 447 -29.08 -42.82 40.40
CA LEU A 447 -28.42 -42.76 41.71
C LEU A 447 -27.68 -41.43 41.88
N GLU A 448 -26.93 -40.96 40.89
CA GLU A 448 -26.22 -39.68 40.95
C GLU A 448 -27.15 -38.46 41.08
N ALA A 449 -28.32 -38.50 40.44
CA ALA A 449 -29.35 -37.46 40.58
C ALA A 449 -30.04 -37.48 41.96
N PHE A 450 -30.16 -38.65 42.60
CA PHE A 450 -30.74 -38.79 43.94
C PHE A 450 -29.72 -38.54 45.06
N PHE A 451 -28.42 -38.79 44.81
CA PHE A 451 -27.33 -38.63 45.78
C PHE A 451 -26.53 -37.34 45.64
N GLY A 452 -26.81 -36.50 44.65
CA GLY A 452 -26.50 -35.06 44.63
C GLY A 452 -25.05 -34.67 44.99
N ARG A 453 -24.26 -34.35 43.95
CA ARG A 453 -22.99 -33.59 43.94
C ARG A 453 -22.71 -32.77 45.24
N GLY A 454 -22.05 -33.39 46.22
CA GLY A 454 -21.60 -32.71 47.44
C GLY A 454 -20.99 -33.64 48.50
N GLY A 455 -19.66 -33.65 48.62
CA GLY A 455 -18.94 -34.09 49.81
C GLY A 455 -18.49 -35.55 49.81
N GLY A 456 -17.17 -35.76 49.72
CA GLY A 456 -16.53 -37.07 49.75
C GLY A 456 -16.71 -37.81 51.07
N GLN A 457 -17.27 -39.01 50.99
CA GLN A 457 -16.98 -40.13 51.88
C GLN A 457 -17.20 -41.42 51.08
N SER A 458 -16.11 -42.15 50.87
CA SER A 458 -16.08 -43.44 50.19
C SER A 458 -16.99 -44.44 50.92
N PHE A 459 -18.08 -44.87 50.30
CA PHE A 459 -18.78 -46.08 50.71
C PHE A 459 -18.02 -47.28 50.14
N PHE A 460 -17.05 -47.76 50.93
CA PHE A 460 -16.44 -49.06 50.74
C PHE A 460 -17.50 -50.14 50.97
N PHE A 461 -17.85 -50.86 49.90
CA PHE A 461 -18.33 -52.24 50.02
C PHE A 461 -17.10 -53.07 50.39
N ASP A 462 -17.01 -53.52 51.64
CA ASP A 462 -16.04 -54.52 52.04
C ASP A 462 -16.45 -55.86 51.41
N LEU A 463 -15.98 -56.06 50.18
CA LEU A 463 -15.97 -57.33 49.51
C LEU A 463 -14.54 -57.89 49.69
N GLY A 464 -14.25 -58.40 50.87
CA GLY A 464 -13.00 -59.07 51.16
C GLY A 464 -12.81 -60.28 50.24
N GLY A 465 -11.71 -60.32 49.48
CA GLY A 465 -11.37 -61.50 48.69
C GLY A 465 -10.34 -61.31 47.57
N ASN A 466 -9.07 -61.17 47.96
CA ASN A 466 -7.91 -61.85 47.36
C ASN A 466 -7.34 -61.41 45.98
N GLN A 467 -6.01 -61.22 46.01
CA GLN A 467 -4.98 -61.46 44.97
C GLN A 467 -5.02 -60.72 43.61
N GLY A 468 -4.03 -59.81 43.47
CA GLY A 468 -2.94 -60.01 42.50
C GLY A 468 -3.06 -59.35 41.11
N GLY A 469 -2.01 -58.62 40.71
CA GLY A 469 -1.55 -58.64 39.31
C GLY A 469 -1.42 -57.31 38.56
N TYR A 470 -0.17 -56.82 38.51
CA TYR A 470 0.55 -56.21 37.36
C TYR A 470 0.06 -54.93 36.61
N ARG A 471 0.93 -53.90 36.73
CA ARG A 471 1.57 -52.99 35.73
C ARG A 471 1.01 -52.94 34.29
N ARG A 472 0.94 -51.80 33.59
CA ARG A 472 2.02 -50.85 33.16
C ARG A 472 1.38 -49.51 32.70
N SER A 473 1.88 -48.33 33.10
CA SER A 473 2.83 -47.42 32.41
C SER A 473 2.59 -47.26 30.89
N GLN A 474 2.45 -46.07 30.29
CA GLN A 474 3.43 -44.99 30.29
C GLN A 474 2.81 -43.65 29.87
N THR A 475 3.34 -42.60 30.47
CA THR A 475 3.12 -41.17 30.24
C THR A 475 4.04 -40.67 29.13
N PHE A 476 3.52 -39.87 28.19
CA PHE A 476 4.33 -39.01 27.31
C PHE A 476 4.37 -37.60 27.92
N TYR A 477 5.59 -37.08 28.14
CA TYR A 477 5.84 -35.71 28.56
C TYR A 477 5.89 -34.77 27.34
N PHE A 478 5.27 -33.60 27.48
CA PHE A 478 5.58 -32.41 26.68
C PHE A 478 6.58 -31.56 27.46
N VAL A 479 7.77 -31.37 26.90
CA VAL A 479 8.54 -30.10 26.91
C VAL A 479 9.15 -29.95 25.54
#